data_AF-A0A1A9HNP0-F1
#
_entry.id   AF-A0A1A9HNP0-F1
#
_cell.length_a   1.000
_cell.length_b   1.000
_cell.length_c   1.000
_cell.angle_alpha   90.00
_cell.angle_beta   90.00
_cell.angle_gamma   90.00
#
_symmetry.space_group_name_H-M   'P 1'
#
loop_
_entity.id
_entity.type
_entity.pdbx_description
1 polymer ?
#
loop_
_entity_poly.entity_id
_entity_poly.type
_entity_poly.pdbx_seq_one_letter_code
_entity_poly.pdbx_strand_id
1 'polypeptide(L)'
;MQDASAPPSAAAASPVIKSRLMKQLDKDIAAATSPTASAAARAKRAMLLARHGAVAEAREALTALHQLSFQHPHPEIGAWLHMAEGLMSYYNGFVAQQAWDRILRAHAIAGASEALIEVRVLASAWLSQLAFIRHDPVAMVEHAKRCLDEAPPEHNVALARVAITLGLAWHYAGDTASAQRWYIRARRHASVEGDDASLSALMFNMAGMRASQLRRESLSGQSWRGSELMLSVDSVHHFDEAVGAQMMTELTPVLRAQVLTMQGGFDEARRLYEEHLPQAMSLGLERLGSSLLSDLAWCRANLGQHEHALHQAREAEIELDPECELDDRAITHSRLAQTFLMLGETDDADRHQALADEAWRQFFEQQQQWRDLLAGSELQA
;
A
#
# COMPACT_ATOMS: atom_id res chain seq x y z
N MET A 1 -1.20 -16.05 -46.24
CA MET A 1 -2.39 -15.90 -45.38
C MET A 1 -2.66 -17.23 -44.70
N GLN A 2 -2.09 -17.41 -43.51
CA GLN A 2 -2.48 -18.48 -42.59
C GLN A 2 -2.67 -17.79 -41.24
N ASP A 3 -3.93 -17.71 -40.82
CA ASP A 3 -4.36 -17.29 -39.49
C ASP A 3 -3.83 -18.31 -38.47
N ALA A 4 -2.91 -17.86 -37.63
CA ALA A 4 -2.56 -18.55 -36.40
C ALA A 4 -3.45 -17.98 -35.29
N SER A 5 -4.57 -18.63 -35.04
CA SER A 5 -5.41 -18.40 -33.87
C SER A 5 -4.61 -18.76 -32.61
N ALA A 6 -4.35 -17.75 -31.79
CA ALA A 6 -3.78 -17.92 -30.46
C ALA A 6 -4.71 -18.80 -29.59
N PRO A 7 -4.16 -19.66 -28.72
CA PRO A 7 -4.98 -20.49 -27.84
C PRO A 7 -5.71 -19.63 -26.80
N PRO A 8 -6.91 -20.03 -26.36
CA PRO A 8 -7.63 -19.33 -25.31
C PRO A 8 -6.84 -19.38 -24.00
N SER A 9 -6.61 -18.21 -23.40
CA SER A 9 -6.09 -18.04 -22.05
C SER A 9 -6.90 -18.92 -21.09
N ALA A 10 -6.22 -19.81 -20.37
CA ALA A 10 -6.84 -20.62 -19.34
C ALA A 10 -7.41 -19.68 -18.27
N ALA A 11 -8.74 -19.68 -18.12
CA ALA A 11 -9.40 -18.96 -17.03
C ALA A 11 -8.81 -19.46 -15.71
N ALA A 12 -8.04 -18.60 -15.04
CA ALA A 12 -7.51 -18.89 -13.71
C ALA A 12 -8.68 -19.24 -12.80
N ALA A 13 -8.62 -20.40 -12.14
CA ALA A 13 -9.64 -20.81 -11.20
C ALA A 13 -9.80 -19.74 -10.11
N SER A 14 -11.05 -19.36 -9.80
CA SER A 14 -11.35 -18.38 -8.75
C SER A 14 -10.65 -18.76 -7.44
N PRO A 15 -9.92 -17.83 -6.80
CA PRO A 15 -9.21 -18.12 -5.56
C PRO A 15 -10.18 -18.54 -4.45
N VAL A 16 -9.84 -19.60 -3.73
CA VAL A 16 -10.63 -20.07 -2.58
C VAL A 16 -10.29 -19.18 -1.37
N ILE A 17 -11.07 -18.10 -1.18
CA ILE A 17 -10.94 -17.20 -0.04
C ILE A 17 -11.39 -17.91 1.24
N LYS A 18 -10.50 -18.08 2.21
CA LYS A 18 -10.79 -18.73 3.50
C LYS A 18 -11.03 -17.71 4.61
N SER A 19 -11.95 -16.76 4.37
CA SER A 19 -12.24 -15.66 5.31
C SER A 19 -13.45 -15.94 6.19
N ARG A 20 -13.32 -15.68 7.51
CA ARG A 20 -14.46 -15.72 8.46
C ARG A 20 -15.43 -14.58 8.20
N LEU A 21 -14.91 -13.39 7.92
CA LEU A 21 -15.71 -12.21 7.63
C LEU A 21 -16.55 -12.42 6.36
N MET A 22 -15.98 -13.04 5.31
CA MET A 22 -16.74 -13.37 4.10
C MET A 22 -17.97 -14.23 4.40
N LYS A 23 -17.81 -15.30 5.19
CA LYS A 23 -18.92 -16.19 5.58
C LYS A 23 -19.99 -15.45 6.38
N GLN A 24 -19.59 -14.53 7.25
CA GLN A 24 -20.53 -13.72 8.02
C GLN A 24 -21.32 -12.76 7.11
N LEU A 25 -20.64 -12.09 6.17
CA LEU A 25 -21.29 -11.21 5.21
C LEU A 25 -22.28 -11.96 4.31
N ASP A 26 -21.94 -13.17 3.86
CA ASP A 26 -22.86 -14.02 3.09
C ASP A 26 -24.13 -14.36 3.89
N LYS A 27 -23.96 -14.66 5.19
CA LYS A 27 -25.09 -14.90 6.10
C LYS A 27 -25.95 -13.65 6.28
N ASP A 28 -25.33 -12.48 6.44
CA ASP A 28 -26.04 -11.20 6.61
C ASP A 28 -26.82 -10.82 5.35
N ILE A 29 -26.25 -11.06 4.16
CA ILE A 29 -26.94 -10.86 2.88
C ILE A 29 -28.15 -11.79 2.78
N ALA A 30 -28.01 -13.06 3.17
CA ALA A 30 -29.11 -14.04 3.11
C ALA A 30 -30.22 -13.76 4.15
N ALA A 31 -29.87 -13.17 5.30
CA ALA A 31 -30.81 -12.84 6.36
C ALA A 31 -31.54 -11.50 6.17
N ALA A 32 -31.08 -10.66 5.23
CA ALA A 32 -31.66 -9.34 4.99
C ALA A 32 -33.12 -9.42 4.50
N THR A 33 -34.00 -8.67 5.16
CA THR A 33 -35.45 -8.68 4.89
C THR A 33 -35.87 -7.76 3.75
N SER A 34 -34.97 -6.89 3.27
CA SER A 34 -35.22 -6.00 2.15
C SER A 34 -33.95 -5.78 1.31
N PRO A 35 -34.10 -5.36 0.04
CA PRO A 35 -32.96 -5.04 -0.81
C PRO A 35 -32.06 -3.96 -0.21
N THR A 36 -32.64 -2.89 0.35
CA THR A 36 -31.89 -1.82 1.03
C THR A 36 -31.14 -2.33 2.26
N ALA A 37 -31.79 -3.16 3.10
CA ALA A 37 -31.14 -3.75 4.28
C ALA A 37 -29.96 -4.67 3.92
N SER A 38 -29.92 -5.21 2.70
CA SER A 38 -28.80 -6.02 2.21
C SER A 38 -27.65 -5.21 1.62
N ALA A 39 -27.87 -3.92 1.31
CA ALA A 39 -26.94 -3.11 0.54
C ALA A 39 -25.58 -2.95 1.22
N ALA A 40 -25.57 -2.67 2.53
CA ALA A 40 -24.35 -2.56 3.33
C ALA A 40 -23.52 -3.84 3.30
N ALA A 41 -24.14 -4.99 3.55
CA ALA A 41 -23.46 -6.28 3.57
C ALA A 41 -22.92 -6.66 2.17
N ARG A 42 -23.70 -6.39 1.10
CA ARG A 42 -23.26 -6.59 -0.30
C ARG A 42 -22.06 -5.71 -0.66
N ALA A 43 -22.08 -4.43 -0.27
CA ALA A 43 -20.96 -3.52 -0.49
C ALA A 43 -19.71 -3.98 0.28
N LYS A 44 -19.85 -4.33 1.56
CA LYS A 44 -18.75 -4.89 2.38
C LYS A 44 -18.16 -6.15 1.77
N ARG A 45 -19.00 -7.03 1.22
CA ARG A 45 -18.55 -8.22 0.50
C ARG A 45 -17.74 -7.86 -0.74
N ALA A 46 -18.22 -6.94 -1.57
CA ALA A 46 -17.50 -6.46 -2.75
C ALA A 46 -16.14 -5.84 -2.38
N MET A 47 -16.10 -5.01 -1.32
CA MET A 47 -14.88 -4.42 -0.79
C MET A 47 -13.89 -5.49 -0.30
N LEU A 48 -14.38 -6.52 0.39
CA LEU A 48 -13.54 -7.62 0.87
C LEU A 48 -12.96 -8.43 -0.30
N LEU A 49 -13.77 -8.74 -1.32
CA LEU A 49 -13.30 -9.41 -2.54
C LEU A 49 -12.18 -8.62 -3.22
N ALA A 50 -12.38 -7.30 -3.40
CA ALA A 50 -11.35 -6.44 -4.00
C ALA A 50 -10.05 -6.47 -3.19
N ARG A 51 -10.15 -6.45 -1.85
CA ARG A 51 -8.99 -6.50 -0.94
C ARG A 51 -8.26 -7.84 -0.94
N HIS A 52 -8.92 -8.94 -1.29
CA HIS A 52 -8.28 -10.24 -1.49
C HIS A 52 -7.63 -10.40 -2.87
N GLY A 53 -7.89 -9.48 -3.81
CA GLY A 53 -7.45 -9.60 -5.21
C GLY A 53 -8.45 -10.34 -6.11
N ALA A 54 -9.64 -10.68 -5.62
CA ALA A 54 -10.73 -11.29 -6.41
C ALA A 54 -11.46 -10.21 -7.23
N VAL A 55 -10.73 -9.59 -8.16
CA VAL A 55 -11.16 -8.41 -8.93
C VAL A 55 -12.38 -8.70 -9.81
N ALA A 56 -12.45 -9.89 -10.41
CA ALA A 56 -13.57 -10.28 -11.26
C ALA A 56 -14.86 -10.40 -10.44
N GLU A 57 -14.81 -11.12 -9.33
CA GLU A 57 -15.93 -11.34 -8.41
C GLU A 57 -16.36 -10.03 -7.74
N ALA A 58 -15.42 -9.16 -7.39
CA ALA A 58 -15.71 -7.83 -6.86
C ALA A 58 -16.46 -6.97 -7.89
N ARG A 59 -16.08 -7.04 -9.17
CA ARG A 59 -16.74 -6.32 -10.27
C ARG A 59 -18.16 -6.83 -10.52
N GLU A 60 -18.37 -8.14 -10.45
CA GLU A 60 -19.71 -8.73 -10.52
C GLU A 60 -20.59 -8.26 -9.35
N ALA A 61 -20.05 -8.29 -8.13
CA ALA A 61 -20.76 -7.82 -6.95
C ALA A 61 -21.13 -6.32 -7.04
N LEU A 62 -20.24 -5.49 -7.57
CA LEU A 62 -20.52 -4.06 -7.84
C LEU A 62 -21.59 -3.87 -8.92
N THR A 63 -21.56 -4.68 -9.99
CA THR A 63 -22.59 -4.64 -11.05
C THR A 63 -23.98 -4.93 -10.46
N ALA A 64 -24.08 -5.92 -9.57
CA ALA A 64 -25.33 -6.19 -8.87
C ALA A 64 -25.76 -5.04 -7.95
N LEU A 65 -24.81 -4.35 -7.31
CA LEU A 65 -25.09 -3.20 -6.45
C LEU A 65 -25.53 -1.96 -7.25
N HIS A 66 -24.99 -1.75 -8.45
CA HIS A 66 -25.46 -0.75 -9.43
C HIS A 66 -26.91 -0.98 -9.83
N GLN A 67 -27.22 -2.22 -10.23
CA GLN A 67 -28.59 -2.59 -10.60
C GLN A 67 -29.56 -2.36 -9.43
N LEU A 68 -29.12 -2.70 -8.22
CA LEU A 68 -29.91 -2.45 -7.01
C LEU A 68 -30.15 -0.95 -6.79
N SER A 69 -29.12 -0.11 -6.90
CA SER A 69 -29.24 1.34 -6.74
C SER A 69 -30.13 1.97 -7.80
N PHE A 70 -30.14 1.43 -9.03
CA PHE A 70 -31.01 1.89 -10.10
C PHE A 70 -32.48 1.55 -9.83
N GLN A 71 -32.75 0.34 -9.33
CA GLN A 71 -34.11 -0.12 -8.99
C GLN A 71 -34.65 0.56 -7.72
N HIS A 72 -33.76 0.88 -6.78
CA HIS A 72 -34.09 1.44 -5.48
C HIS A 72 -33.18 2.64 -5.15
N PRO A 73 -33.43 3.84 -5.71
CA PRO A 73 -32.59 5.00 -5.48
C PRO A 73 -32.73 5.49 -4.02
N HIS A 74 -31.83 5.02 -3.15
CA HIS A 74 -31.77 5.38 -1.73
C HIS A 74 -30.37 5.89 -1.37
N PRO A 75 -30.24 6.94 -0.53
CA PRO A 75 -28.94 7.47 -0.11
C PRO A 75 -28.03 6.43 0.53
N GLU A 76 -28.59 5.46 1.27
CA GLU A 76 -27.85 4.37 1.88
C GLU A 76 -27.14 3.49 0.84
N ILE A 77 -27.86 3.10 -0.21
CA ILE A 77 -27.31 2.28 -1.30
C ILE A 77 -26.26 3.09 -2.05
N GLY A 78 -26.52 4.37 -2.33
CA GLY A 78 -25.57 5.27 -2.99
C GLY A 78 -24.27 5.46 -2.20
N ALA A 79 -24.34 5.67 -0.89
CA ALA A 79 -23.17 5.83 -0.04
C ALA A 79 -22.31 4.56 -0.03
N TRP A 80 -22.92 3.40 0.24
CA TRP A 80 -22.22 2.12 0.23
C TRP A 80 -21.67 1.73 -1.14
N LEU A 81 -22.39 2.08 -2.21
CA LEU A 81 -21.93 1.85 -3.57
C LEU A 81 -20.67 2.66 -3.87
N HIS A 82 -20.68 3.98 -3.66
CA HIS A 82 -19.50 4.80 -3.90
C HIS A 82 -18.31 4.41 -3.02
N MET A 83 -18.57 3.95 -1.80
CA MET A 83 -17.53 3.38 -0.94
C MET A 83 -16.87 2.16 -1.59
N ALA A 84 -17.68 1.22 -2.08
CA ALA A 84 -17.19 0.00 -2.71
C ALA A 84 -16.50 0.26 -4.06
N GLU A 85 -17.01 1.19 -4.87
CA GLU A 85 -16.36 1.60 -6.12
C GLU A 85 -14.99 2.27 -5.86
N GLY A 86 -14.89 3.09 -4.82
CA GLY A 86 -13.63 3.74 -4.46
C GLY A 86 -12.56 2.73 -4.11
N LEU A 87 -12.91 1.76 -3.27
CA LEU A 87 -12.05 0.63 -2.91
C LEU A 87 -11.68 -0.24 -4.11
N MET A 88 -12.63 -0.54 -4.99
CA MET A 88 -12.35 -1.27 -6.21
C MET A 88 -11.37 -0.51 -7.10
N SER A 89 -11.51 0.81 -7.22
CA SER A 89 -10.60 1.65 -8.01
C SER A 89 -9.19 1.66 -7.44
N TYR A 90 -9.07 1.63 -6.10
CA TYR A 90 -7.78 1.50 -5.44
C TYR A 90 -7.16 0.12 -5.68
N TYR A 91 -7.89 -0.97 -5.52
CA TYR A 91 -7.29 -2.31 -5.69
C TYR A 91 -7.16 -2.74 -7.15
N ASN A 92 -7.86 -2.10 -8.08
CA ASN A 92 -7.73 -2.31 -9.52
C ASN A 92 -6.77 -1.27 -10.13
N GLY A 93 -5.48 -1.39 -9.78
CA GLY A 93 -4.38 -0.57 -10.34
C GLY A 93 -3.90 0.57 -9.45
N PHE A 94 -4.20 0.56 -8.14
CA PHE A 94 -3.68 1.52 -7.15
C PHE A 94 -3.98 2.99 -7.47
N VAL A 95 -5.12 3.28 -8.11
CA VAL A 95 -5.48 4.62 -8.57
C VAL A 95 -6.05 5.48 -7.43
N ALA A 96 -5.16 6.05 -6.62
CA ALA A 96 -5.51 6.76 -5.38
C ALA A 96 -6.46 7.95 -5.57
N GLN A 97 -6.28 8.77 -6.62
CA GLN A 97 -7.16 9.93 -6.89
C GLN A 97 -8.61 9.50 -7.18
N GLN A 98 -8.78 8.49 -8.02
CA GLN A 98 -10.11 7.98 -8.36
C GLN A 98 -10.80 7.32 -7.17
N ALA A 99 -10.03 6.63 -6.32
CA ALA A 99 -10.52 6.09 -5.07
C ALA A 99 -10.98 7.22 -4.13
N TRP A 100 -10.15 8.25 -3.98
CA TRP A 100 -10.43 9.44 -3.17
C TRP A 100 -11.76 10.08 -3.55
N ASP A 101 -11.97 10.41 -4.83
CA ASP A 101 -13.17 11.12 -5.30
C ASP A 101 -14.45 10.31 -5.06
N ARG A 102 -14.38 8.99 -5.13
CA ARG A 102 -15.52 8.09 -4.87
C ARG A 102 -15.81 7.96 -3.37
N ILE A 103 -14.78 7.73 -2.55
CA ILE A 103 -14.95 7.62 -1.09
C ILE A 103 -15.37 8.96 -0.48
N LEU A 104 -14.87 10.08 -1.00
CA LEU A 104 -15.30 11.41 -0.56
C LEU A 104 -16.80 11.65 -0.87
N ARG A 105 -17.29 11.16 -2.01
CA ARG A 105 -18.73 11.17 -2.33
C ARG A 105 -19.54 10.28 -1.38
N ALA A 106 -19.05 9.09 -1.05
CA ALA A 106 -19.69 8.23 -0.05
C ALA A 106 -19.81 8.93 1.31
N HIS A 107 -18.73 9.57 1.76
CA HIS A 107 -18.69 10.36 2.99
C HIS A 107 -19.68 11.54 2.94
N ALA A 108 -19.75 12.26 1.82
CA ALA A 108 -20.67 13.39 1.64
C ALA A 108 -22.15 12.96 1.64
N ILE A 109 -22.50 11.85 0.97
CA ILE A 109 -23.87 11.31 0.97
C ILE A 109 -24.28 10.86 2.37
N ALA A 110 -23.37 10.24 3.12
CA ALA A 110 -23.65 9.83 4.49
C ALA A 110 -23.94 11.04 5.40
N GLY A 111 -23.31 12.19 5.12
CA GLY A 111 -23.62 13.47 5.76
C GLY A 111 -23.61 13.39 7.29
N ALA A 112 -24.53 14.06 7.98
CA ALA A 112 -24.71 13.92 9.43
C ALA A 112 -25.74 12.84 9.83
N SER A 113 -26.15 11.96 8.89
CA SER A 113 -27.18 10.96 9.16
C SER A 113 -26.69 9.90 10.15
N GLU A 114 -27.42 9.68 11.24
CA GLU A 114 -27.10 8.64 12.22
C GLU A 114 -27.23 7.24 11.61
N ALA A 115 -28.21 7.03 10.72
CA ALA A 115 -28.41 5.76 10.03
C ALA A 115 -27.24 5.37 9.10
N LEU A 116 -26.39 6.33 8.73
CA LEU A 116 -25.25 6.13 7.83
C LEU A 116 -23.90 6.33 8.52
N ILE A 117 -23.87 6.33 9.86
CA ILE A 117 -22.64 6.49 10.64
C ILE A 117 -21.58 5.45 10.25
N GLU A 118 -21.98 4.21 9.98
CA GLU A 118 -21.06 3.12 9.65
C GLU A 118 -20.27 3.42 8.37
N VAL A 119 -20.95 3.75 7.27
CA VAL A 119 -20.26 4.07 6.01
C VAL A 119 -19.46 5.38 6.11
N ARG A 120 -19.92 6.35 6.91
CA ARG A 120 -19.20 7.62 7.11
C ARG A 120 -17.89 7.46 7.86
N VAL A 121 -17.91 6.70 8.96
CA VAL A 121 -16.73 6.40 9.78
C VAL A 121 -15.74 5.57 8.96
N LEU A 122 -16.23 4.55 8.24
CA LEU A 122 -15.37 3.76 7.36
C LEU A 122 -14.77 4.62 6.23
N ALA A 123 -15.56 5.51 5.61
CA ALA A 123 -15.06 6.42 4.59
C ALA A 123 -13.99 7.36 5.16
N SER A 124 -14.16 7.89 6.37
CA SER A 124 -13.15 8.69 7.06
C SER A 124 -11.84 7.92 7.26
N ALA A 125 -11.92 6.66 7.70
CA ALA A 125 -10.73 5.82 7.88
C ALA A 125 -9.97 5.59 6.55
N TRP A 126 -10.69 5.38 5.44
CA TRP A 126 -10.08 5.19 4.13
C TRP A 126 -9.56 6.48 3.50
N LEU A 127 -10.25 7.62 3.70
CA LEU A 127 -9.74 8.93 3.28
C LEU A 127 -8.45 9.26 4.02
N SER A 128 -8.36 8.96 5.32
CA SER A 128 -7.10 9.10 6.05
C SER A 128 -5.97 8.28 5.41
N GLN A 129 -6.23 7.00 5.06
CA GLN A 129 -5.22 6.18 4.39
C GLN A 129 -4.83 6.72 3.01
N LEU A 130 -5.80 7.15 2.21
CA LEU A 130 -5.52 7.69 0.88
C LEU A 130 -4.76 9.02 0.96
N ALA A 131 -5.01 9.85 1.96
CA ALA A 131 -4.23 11.05 2.22
C ALA A 131 -2.77 10.71 2.59
N PHE A 132 -2.55 9.67 3.40
CA PHE A 132 -1.20 9.16 3.66
C PHE A 132 -0.49 8.74 2.36
N ILE A 133 -1.16 7.98 1.49
CA ILE A 133 -0.59 7.52 0.20
C ILE A 133 -0.23 8.69 -0.73
N ARG A 134 -0.96 9.81 -0.63
CA ARG A 134 -0.75 11.02 -1.41
C ARG A 134 0.21 12.02 -0.75
N HIS A 135 0.83 11.64 0.36
CA HIS A 135 1.68 12.51 1.18
C HIS A 135 1.01 13.83 1.59
N ASP A 136 -0.29 13.79 1.92
CA ASP A 136 -1.05 14.89 2.50
C ASP A 136 -1.29 14.63 4.01
N PRO A 137 -0.33 15.00 4.88
CA PRO A 137 -0.43 14.71 6.31
C PRO A 137 -1.56 15.50 6.99
N VAL A 138 -1.94 16.67 6.46
CA VAL A 138 -3.02 17.50 7.02
C VAL A 138 -4.36 16.80 6.85
N ALA A 139 -4.71 16.45 5.60
CA ALA A 139 -5.95 15.72 5.33
C ALA A 139 -5.96 14.35 6.03
N MET A 140 -4.81 13.68 6.13
CA MET A 140 -4.68 12.41 6.83
C MET A 140 -5.08 12.54 8.31
N VAL A 141 -4.55 13.55 9.02
CA VAL A 141 -4.88 13.83 10.43
C VAL A 141 -6.35 14.21 10.60
N GLU A 142 -6.88 15.10 9.74
CA GLU A 142 -8.28 15.53 9.81
C GLU A 142 -9.25 14.36 9.70
N HIS A 143 -9.03 13.47 8.73
CA HIS A 143 -9.87 12.30 8.55
C HIS A 143 -9.65 11.23 9.63
N ALA A 144 -8.43 11.07 10.14
CA ALA A 144 -8.16 10.17 11.26
C ALA A 144 -8.90 10.61 12.52
N LYS A 145 -8.85 11.90 12.86
CA LYS A 145 -9.58 12.49 13.99
C LYS A 145 -11.08 12.25 13.86
N ARG A 146 -11.65 12.64 12.71
CA ARG A 146 -13.09 12.43 12.46
C ARG A 146 -13.50 10.96 12.61
N CYS A 147 -12.69 10.03 12.10
CA CYS A 147 -12.94 8.61 12.29
C CYS A 147 -12.94 8.23 13.77
N LEU A 148 -11.96 8.68 14.55
CA LEU A 148 -11.84 8.31 15.97
C LEU A 148 -12.91 8.96 16.85
N ASP A 149 -13.33 10.18 16.53
CA ASP A 149 -14.36 10.92 17.25
C ASP A 149 -15.76 10.32 17.05
N GLU A 150 -16.04 9.81 15.84
CA GLU A 150 -17.35 9.29 15.46
C GLU A 150 -17.48 7.76 15.56
N ALA A 151 -16.37 7.02 15.54
CA ALA A 151 -16.43 5.55 15.53
C ALA A 151 -17.00 4.99 16.85
N PRO A 152 -18.07 4.18 16.80
CA PRO A 152 -18.43 3.39 17.97
C PRO A 152 -17.33 2.36 18.27
N PRO A 153 -17.15 1.95 19.54
CA PRO A 153 -16.09 1.02 19.94
C PRO A 153 -16.08 -0.32 19.18
N GLU A 154 -17.24 -0.74 18.70
CA GLU A 154 -17.46 -1.98 17.98
C GLU A 154 -17.17 -1.86 16.47
N HIS A 155 -16.87 -0.67 15.96
CA HIS A 155 -16.58 -0.45 14.53
C HIS A 155 -15.16 -0.89 14.15
N ASN A 156 -14.87 -2.17 14.40
CA ASN A 156 -13.53 -2.73 14.28
C ASN A 156 -12.90 -2.54 12.89
N VAL A 157 -13.67 -2.62 11.80
CA VAL A 157 -13.14 -2.41 10.44
C VAL A 157 -12.51 -1.02 10.26
N ALA A 158 -13.23 0.04 10.65
CA ALA A 158 -12.75 1.41 10.52
C ALA A 158 -11.62 1.70 11.52
N LEU A 159 -11.78 1.24 12.76
CA LEU A 159 -10.76 1.39 13.81
C LEU A 159 -9.45 0.66 13.45
N ALA A 160 -9.53 -0.51 12.82
CA ALA A 160 -8.35 -1.20 12.29
C ALA A 160 -7.69 -0.37 11.19
N ARG A 161 -8.47 0.14 10.24
CA ARG A 161 -7.99 0.91 9.08
C ARG A 161 -7.30 2.21 9.47
N VAL A 162 -7.91 2.99 10.37
CA VAL A 162 -7.29 4.23 10.87
C VAL A 162 -6.05 3.93 11.72
N ALA A 163 -6.05 2.85 12.51
CA ALA A 163 -4.88 2.44 13.26
C ALA A 163 -3.71 1.99 12.36
N ILE A 164 -3.98 1.30 11.23
CA ILE A 164 -2.94 1.01 10.22
C ILE A 164 -2.34 2.32 9.71
N THR A 165 -3.19 3.29 9.34
CA THR A 165 -2.76 4.57 8.78
C THR A 165 -1.91 5.37 9.77
N LEU A 166 -2.32 5.46 11.04
CA LEU A 166 -1.55 6.14 12.07
C LEU A 166 -0.25 5.41 12.40
N GLY A 167 -0.26 4.08 12.37
CA GLY A 167 0.96 3.28 12.49
C GLY A 167 1.95 3.56 11.36
N LEU A 168 1.47 3.65 10.13
CA LEU A 168 2.28 4.03 8.96
C LEU A 168 2.83 5.45 9.10
N ALA A 169 1.99 6.41 9.45
CA ALA A 169 2.37 7.82 9.59
C ALA A 169 3.45 8.04 10.66
N TRP A 170 3.28 7.46 11.85
CA TRP A 170 4.29 7.53 12.91
C TRP A 170 5.60 6.84 12.52
N HIS A 171 5.52 5.72 11.79
CA HIS A 171 6.70 5.00 11.30
C HIS A 171 7.45 5.83 10.26
N TYR A 172 6.73 6.46 9.33
CA TYR A 172 7.29 7.36 8.33
C TYR A 172 7.97 8.56 9.01
N ALA A 173 7.31 9.12 10.03
CA ALA A 173 7.82 10.17 10.91
C ALA A 173 8.99 9.73 11.82
N GLY A 174 9.47 8.48 11.73
CA GLY A 174 10.62 7.98 12.50
C GLY A 174 10.33 7.65 13.97
N ASP A 175 9.09 7.73 14.45
CA ASP A 175 8.69 7.29 15.79
C ASP A 175 8.16 5.85 15.74
N THR A 176 9.10 4.91 15.75
CA THR A 176 8.81 3.47 15.69
C THR A 176 8.04 2.97 16.93
N ALA A 177 8.19 3.64 18.08
CA ALA A 177 7.49 3.27 19.30
C ALA A 177 5.99 3.58 19.20
N SER A 178 5.65 4.79 18.75
CA SER A 178 4.25 5.19 18.51
C SER A 178 3.63 4.39 17.36
N ALA A 179 4.40 4.14 16.30
CA ALA A 179 3.97 3.26 15.21
C ALA A 179 3.56 1.87 15.71
N GLN A 180 4.39 1.26 16.56
CA GLN A 180 4.14 -0.09 17.09
C GLN A 180 2.86 -0.16 17.93
N ARG A 181 2.57 0.86 18.75
CA ARG A 181 1.32 0.91 19.54
C ARG A 181 0.09 0.92 18.63
N TRP A 182 0.13 1.71 17.54
CA TRP A 182 -0.94 1.73 16.54
C TRP A 182 -1.06 0.42 15.76
N TYR A 183 0.05 -0.22 15.37
CA TYR A 183 0.00 -1.53 14.72
C TYR A 183 -0.61 -2.63 15.61
N ILE A 184 -0.33 -2.61 16.92
CA ILE A 184 -0.96 -3.53 17.88
C ILE A 184 -2.47 -3.30 17.93
N ARG A 185 -2.92 -2.03 17.96
CA ARG A 185 -4.34 -1.69 17.93
C ARG A 185 -5.01 -2.13 16.64
N ALA A 186 -4.38 -1.89 15.50
CA ALA A 186 -4.85 -2.35 14.19
C ALA A 186 -5.06 -3.87 14.16
N ARG A 187 -4.05 -4.63 14.60
CA ARG A 187 -4.10 -6.09 14.69
C ARG A 187 -5.27 -6.54 15.56
N ARG A 188 -5.44 -5.96 16.74
CA ARG A 188 -6.54 -6.30 17.67
C ARG A 188 -7.90 -6.14 16.99
N HIS A 189 -8.19 -4.99 16.40
CA HIS A 189 -9.48 -4.75 15.75
C HIS A 189 -9.70 -5.69 14.56
N ALA A 190 -8.69 -5.86 13.68
CA ALA A 190 -8.80 -6.77 12.54
C ALA A 190 -9.03 -8.24 12.98
N SER A 191 -8.37 -8.69 14.05
CA SER A 191 -8.59 -10.04 14.60
C SER A 191 -9.97 -10.24 15.23
N VAL A 192 -10.49 -9.23 15.94
CA VAL A 192 -11.86 -9.27 16.50
C VAL A 192 -12.88 -9.41 15.37
N GLU A 193 -12.75 -8.59 14.32
CA GLU A 193 -13.61 -8.67 13.14
C GLU A 193 -13.45 -10.01 12.40
N GLY A 194 -12.23 -10.55 12.37
CA GLY A 194 -11.88 -11.67 11.48
C GLY A 194 -11.62 -11.22 10.05
N ASP A 195 -11.12 -9.99 9.91
CA ASP A 195 -10.72 -9.37 8.66
C ASP A 195 -9.25 -9.74 8.35
N ASP A 196 -9.09 -10.92 7.77
CA ASP A 196 -7.83 -11.48 7.31
C ASP A 196 -7.15 -10.63 6.23
N ALA A 197 -7.93 -10.01 5.34
CA ALA A 197 -7.39 -9.05 4.37
C ALA A 197 -6.79 -7.81 5.05
N SER A 198 -7.29 -7.37 6.21
CA SER A 198 -6.72 -6.22 6.95
C SER A 198 -5.44 -6.64 7.66
N LEU A 199 -5.38 -7.87 8.17
CA LEU A 199 -4.18 -8.43 8.78
C LEU A 199 -3.05 -8.60 7.75
N SER A 200 -3.37 -9.14 6.57
CA SER A 200 -2.44 -9.25 5.44
C SER A 200 -1.88 -7.87 5.05
N ALA A 201 -2.77 -6.89 4.81
CA ALA A 201 -2.36 -5.53 4.49
C ALA A 201 -1.51 -4.89 5.60
N LEU A 202 -1.84 -5.09 6.88
CA LEU A 202 -1.03 -4.62 8.00
C LEU A 202 0.38 -5.22 7.97
N MET A 203 0.51 -6.54 7.77
CA MET A 203 1.80 -7.22 7.74
C MET A 203 2.66 -6.74 6.57
N PHE A 204 2.08 -6.65 5.38
CA PHE A 204 2.77 -6.12 4.19
C PHE A 204 3.24 -4.68 4.42
N ASN A 205 2.36 -3.81 4.90
CA ASN A 205 2.68 -2.41 5.19
C ASN A 205 3.80 -2.26 6.23
N MET A 206 3.77 -3.06 7.30
CA MET A 206 4.84 -3.07 8.30
C MET A 206 6.18 -3.51 7.70
N ALA A 207 6.18 -4.55 6.87
CA ALA A 207 7.37 -5.04 6.20
C ALA A 207 7.93 -3.98 5.22
N GLY A 208 7.05 -3.34 4.44
CA GLY A 208 7.37 -2.22 3.56
C GLY A 208 8.06 -1.07 4.30
N MET A 209 7.44 -0.56 5.37
CA MET A 209 8.02 0.54 6.15
C MET A 209 9.37 0.20 6.76
N ARG A 210 9.54 -1.04 7.24
CA ARG A 210 10.83 -1.51 7.78
C ARG A 210 11.89 -1.58 6.69
N ALA A 211 11.57 -2.12 5.51
CA ALA A 211 12.51 -2.16 4.40
C ALA A 211 12.92 -0.77 3.94
N SER A 212 11.96 0.17 3.82
CA SER A 212 12.27 1.57 3.52
C SER A 212 13.15 2.19 4.59
N GLN A 213 12.86 1.97 5.89
CA GLN A 213 13.71 2.46 6.98
C GLN A 213 15.14 1.91 6.87
N LEU A 214 15.28 0.60 6.64
CA LEU A 214 16.58 -0.03 6.42
C LEU A 214 17.34 0.60 5.24
N ARG A 215 16.67 0.83 4.10
CA ARG A 215 17.27 1.50 2.93
C ARG A 215 17.73 2.92 3.27
N ARG A 216 16.91 3.68 4.01
CA ARG A 216 17.27 5.05 4.43
C ARG A 216 18.47 5.06 5.38
N GLU A 217 18.50 4.17 6.38
CA GLU A 217 19.60 4.10 7.34
C GLU A 217 20.92 3.71 6.66
N SER A 218 20.89 2.74 5.74
CA SER A 218 22.09 2.26 5.04
C SER A 218 22.67 3.30 4.06
N LEU A 219 21.82 4.15 3.47
CA LEU A 219 22.22 5.13 2.46
C LEU A 219 22.49 6.53 3.02
N SER A 220 21.88 6.92 4.13
CA SER A 220 22.12 8.23 4.78
C SER A 220 23.33 8.24 5.72
N GLY A 221 24.09 7.14 5.82
CA GLY A 221 25.26 7.03 6.69
C GLY A 221 24.96 6.86 8.18
N GLN A 222 23.71 6.54 8.55
CA GLN A 222 23.33 6.25 9.93
C GLN A 222 23.71 4.81 10.33
N SER A 223 24.09 4.62 11.59
CA SER A 223 24.52 3.30 12.08
C SER A 223 23.35 2.31 12.12
N TRP A 224 23.43 1.34 11.24
CA TRP A 224 22.55 0.19 11.13
C TRP A 224 22.40 -0.60 12.44
N ARG A 225 21.17 -0.98 12.79
CA ARG A 225 20.86 -1.96 13.84
C ARG A 225 19.76 -2.94 13.40
N GLY A 226 20.12 -4.16 12.99
CA GLY A 226 19.24 -5.33 13.21
C GLY A 226 19.05 -6.33 12.07
N SER A 227 19.50 -7.57 12.30
CA SER A 227 19.40 -8.73 11.42
C SER A 227 18.01 -9.39 11.30
N GLU A 228 16.92 -8.73 11.70
CA GLU A 228 15.58 -9.37 11.83
C GLU A 228 14.58 -9.06 10.70
N LEU A 229 14.95 -8.27 9.69
CA LEU A 229 14.00 -7.84 8.63
C LEU A 229 13.51 -8.97 7.72
N MET A 230 14.35 -9.96 7.39
CA MET A 230 13.96 -11.06 6.50
C MET A 230 12.83 -11.90 7.09
N LEU A 231 12.83 -12.14 8.41
CA LEU A 231 11.74 -12.84 9.10
C LEU A 231 10.39 -12.12 8.94
N SER A 232 10.41 -10.78 8.87
CA SER A 232 9.20 -9.98 8.67
C SER A 232 8.66 -10.12 7.24
N VAL A 233 9.52 -10.19 6.23
CA VAL A 233 9.12 -10.34 4.81
C VAL A 233 8.62 -11.76 4.57
N ASP A 234 9.33 -12.78 5.06
CA ASP A 234 8.92 -14.18 4.91
C ASP A 234 7.56 -14.43 5.61
N SER A 235 7.29 -13.76 6.74
CA SER A 235 6.01 -13.87 7.43
C SER A 235 4.82 -13.36 6.60
N VAL A 236 5.02 -12.35 5.74
CA VAL A 236 3.95 -11.84 4.85
C VAL A 236 3.55 -12.92 3.85
N HIS A 237 4.54 -13.50 3.16
CA HIS A 237 4.30 -14.53 2.15
C HIS A 237 3.53 -15.72 2.71
N HIS A 238 3.99 -16.29 3.83
CA HIS A 238 3.33 -17.43 4.45
C HIS A 238 1.91 -17.12 4.93
N PHE A 239 1.66 -15.91 5.42
CA PHE A 239 0.33 -15.51 5.85
C PHE A 239 -0.62 -15.35 4.67
N ASP A 240 -0.19 -14.67 3.60
CA ASP A 240 -0.98 -14.43 2.40
C ASP A 240 -1.39 -15.74 1.72
N GLU A 241 -0.46 -16.71 1.63
CA GLU A 241 -0.75 -18.06 1.14
C GLU A 241 -1.81 -18.77 2.01
N ALA A 242 -1.71 -18.65 3.34
CA ALA A 242 -2.63 -19.30 4.26
C ALA A 242 -4.07 -18.75 4.18
N VAL A 243 -4.23 -17.45 3.94
CA VAL A 243 -5.55 -16.79 3.87
C VAL A 243 -6.10 -16.67 2.44
N GLY A 244 -5.29 -16.98 1.43
CA GLY A 244 -5.66 -16.84 0.02
C GLY A 244 -5.74 -15.39 -0.43
N ALA A 245 -4.95 -14.49 0.16
CA ALA A 245 -4.80 -13.12 -0.31
C ALA A 245 -3.82 -13.11 -1.49
N GLN A 246 -4.25 -12.54 -2.62
CA GLN A 246 -3.44 -12.48 -3.84
C GLN A 246 -2.95 -11.06 -4.15
N MET A 247 -3.52 -10.05 -3.49
CA MET A 247 -3.30 -8.65 -3.86
C MET A 247 -1.84 -8.20 -3.72
N MET A 248 -1.10 -8.74 -2.74
CA MET A 248 0.29 -8.30 -2.48
C MET A 248 1.34 -9.37 -2.83
N THR A 249 0.91 -10.50 -3.38
CA THR A 249 1.80 -11.62 -3.73
C THR A 249 2.87 -11.19 -4.73
N GLU A 250 2.50 -10.37 -5.72
CA GLU A 250 3.42 -9.86 -6.75
C GLU A 250 4.44 -8.84 -6.22
N LEU A 251 4.14 -8.18 -5.10
CA LEU A 251 5.00 -7.12 -4.54
C LEU A 251 5.97 -7.64 -3.47
N THR A 252 5.67 -8.78 -2.86
CA THR A 252 6.49 -9.38 -1.81
C THR A 252 7.90 -9.76 -2.30
N PRO A 253 8.09 -10.35 -3.51
CA PRO A 253 9.42 -10.60 -4.05
C PRO A 253 10.28 -9.35 -4.23
N VAL A 254 9.67 -8.22 -4.65
CA VAL A 254 10.36 -6.94 -4.80
C VAL A 254 10.82 -6.40 -3.45
N LEU A 255 9.98 -6.51 -2.41
CA LEU A 255 10.35 -6.15 -1.05
C LEU A 255 11.52 -6.99 -0.52
N ARG A 256 11.50 -8.29 -0.82
CA ARG A 256 12.60 -9.22 -0.48
C ARG A 256 13.90 -8.83 -1.18
N ALA A 257 13.83 -8.47 -2.46
CA ALA A 257 14.98 -8.01 -3.23
C ALA A 257 15.62 -6.76 -2.59
N GLN A 258 14.82 -5.78 -2.17
CA GLN A 258 15.32 -4.59 -1.47
C GLN A 258 16.10 -4.94 -0.21
N VAL A 259 15.57 -5.83 0.64
CA VAL A 259 16.25 -6.26 1.87
C VAL A 259 17.54 -7.00 1.56
N LEU A 260 17.51 -7.91 0.57
CA LEU A 260 18.70 -8.64 0.13
C LEU A 260 19.79 -7.71 -0.42
N THR A 261 19.43 -6.68 -1.19
CA THR A 261 20.40 -5.68 -1.68
C THR A 261 21.12 -5.00 -0.51
N MET A 262 20.43 -4.67 0.58
CA MET A 262 21.05 -4.03 1.76
C MET A 262 21.92 -5.01 2.56
N GLN A 263 21.62 -6.30 2.49
CA GLN A 263 22.35 -7.36 3.18
C GLN A 263 23.51 -7.94 2.36
N GLY A 264 23.74 -7.45 1.14
CA GLY A 264 24.78 -7.94 0.24
C GLY A 264 24.42 -9.22 -0.53
N GLY A 265 23.15 -9.65 -0.48
CA GLY A 265 22.62 -10.78 -1.25
C GLY A 265 22.38 -10.45 -2.72
N PHE A 266 23.41 -9.92 -3.41
CA PHE A 266 23.25 -9.24 -4.70
C PHE A 266 22.75 -10.14 -5.84
N ASP A 267 23.21 -11.40 -5.94
CA ASP A 267 22.74 -12.30 -7.01
C ASP A 267 21.26 -12.67 -6.84
N GLU A 268 20.85 -12.97 -5.60
CA GLU A 268 19.46 -13.31 -5.33
C GLU A 268 18.55 -12.09 -5.51
N ALA A 269 18.96 -10.92 -5.01
CA ALA A 269 18.24 -9.66 -5.24
C ALA A 269 18.07 -9.36 -6.74
N ARG A 270 19.15 -9.49 -7.52
CA ARG A 270 19.12 -9.29 -8.98
C ARG A 270 18.09 -10.19 -9.66
N ARG A 271 18.08 -11.49 -9.33
CA ARG A 271 17.13 -12.44 -9.92
C ARG A 271 15.68 -12.07 -9.60
N LEU A 272 15.39 -11.71 -8.35
CA LEU A 272 14.05 -11.28 -7.96
C LEU A 272 13.61 -9.99 -8.67
N TYR A 273 14.51 -9.00 -8.80
CA TYR A 273 14.20 -7.79 -9.55
C TYR A 273 13.94 -8.09 -11.03
N GLU A 274 14.81 -8.85 -11.70
CA GLU A 274 14.66 -9.20 -13.13
C GLU A 274 13.33 -9.94 -13.39
N GLU A 275 12.92 -10.82 -12.48
CA GLU A 275 11.70 -11.61 -12.62
C GLU A 275 10.42 -10.81 -12.33
N HIS A 276 10.41 -9.97 -11.29
CA HIS A 276 9.17 -9.40 -10.77
C HIS A 276 8.98 -7.90 -11.03
N LEU A 277 10.06 -7.14 -11.29
CA LEU A 277 9.97 -5.69 -11.47
C LEU A 277 9.06 -5.27 -12.64
N PRO A 278 9.08 -5.91 -13.83
CA PRO A 278 8.22 -5.51 -14.95
C PRO A 278 6.73 -5.58 -14.59
N GLN A 279 6.31 -6.65 -13.93
CA GLN A 279 4.93 -6.83 -13.48
C GLN A 279 4.59 -5.82 -12.38
N ALA A 280 5.48 -5.62 -11.41
CA ALA A 280 5.29 -4.65 -10.34
C ALA A 280 5.12 -3.21 -10.86
N MET A 281 5.89 -2.81 -11.88
CA MET A 281 5.74 -1.51 -12.54
C MET A 281 4.37 -1.38 -13.20
N SER A 282 3.92 -2.41 -13.96
CA SER A 282 2.59 -2.42 -14.59
C SER A 282 1.42 -2.35 -13.60
N LEU A 283 1.64 -2.73 -12.33
CA LEU A 283 0.68 -2.66 -11.24
C LEU A 283 0.68 -1.28 -10.55
N GLY A 284 1.36 -0.26 -11.09
CA GLY A 284 1.33 1.10 -10.56
C GLY A 284 2.43 1.41 -9.54
N LEU A 285 3.51 0.62 -9.50
CA LEU A 285 4.75 0.99 -8.79
C LEU A 285 5.73 1.78 -9.67
N GLU A 286 5.27 2.37 -10.79
CA GLU A 286 6.09 3.23 -11.67
C GLU A 286 6.82 4.33 -10.87
N ARG A 287 6.16 4.90 -9.85
CA ARG A 287 6.76 5.90 -8.95
C ARG A 287 8.04 5.43 -8.25
N LEU A 288 8.15 4.12 -7.98
CA LEU A 288 9.33 3.52 -7.34
C LEU A 288 10.36 3.02 -8.36
N GLY A 289 10.08 3.17 -9.66
CA GLY A 289 10.84 2.58 -10.76
C GLY A 289 12.33 2.95 -10.68
N SER A 290 12.64 4.24 -10.67
CA SER A 290 14.03 4.74 -10.59
C SER A 290 14.79 4.19 -9.37
N SER A 291 14.14 4.16 -8.21
CA SER A 291 14.68 3.66 -6.95
C SER A 291 15.03 2.17 -7.03
N LEU A 292 14.14 1.36 -7.61
CA LEU A 292 14.36 -0.09 -7.76
C LEU A 292 15.37 -0.42 -8.87
N LEU A 293 15.35 0.31 -9.98
CA LEU A 293 16.33 0.18 -11.06
C LEU A 293 17.73 0.56 -10.57
N SER A 294 17.86 1.57 -9.72
CA SER A 294 19.14 1.94 -9.11
C SER A 294 19.69 0.84 -8.19
N ASP A 295 18.84 0.17 -7.41
CA ASP A 295 19.24 -0.98 -6.58
C ASP A 295 19.65 -2.19 -7.45
N LEU A 296 18.99 -2.41 -8.58
CA LEU A 296 19.38 -3.43 -9.57
C LEU A 296 20.76 -3.10 -10.19
N ALA A 297 21.00 -1.84 -10.56
CA ALA A 297 22.29 -1.39 -11.08
C ALA A 297 23.43 -1.66 -10.08
N TRP A 298 23.19 -1.36 -8.81
CA TRP A 298 24.13 -1.64 -7.73
C TRP A 298 24.39 -3.14 -7.53
N CYS A 299 23.36 -3.98 -7.59
CA CYS A 299 23.54 -5.44 -7.55
C CYS A 299 24.43 -5.91 -8.70
N ARG A 300 24.22 -5.41 -9.93
CA ARG A 300 25.04 -5.75 -11.10
C ARG A 300 26.49 -5.29 -10.93
N ALA A 301 26.72 -4.10 -10.41
CA ALA A 301 28.06 -3.57 -10.16
C ALA A 301 28.84 -4.48 -9.18
N ASN A 302 28.20 -4.88 -8.07
CA ASN A 302 28.80 -5.78 -7.09
C ASN A 302 29.06 -7.21 -7.60
N LEU A 303 28.38 -7.62 -8.68
CA LEU A 303 28.61 -8.90 -9.35
C LEU A 303 29.66 -8.80 -10.48
N GLY A 304 30.30 -7.65 -10.66
CA GLY A 304 31.29 -7.41 -11.71
C GLY A 304 30.69 -7.22 -13.12
N GLN A 305 29.37 -7.04 -13.22
CA GLN A 305 28.66 -6.85 -14.49
C GLN A 305 28.67 -5.37 -14.90
N HIS A 306 29.85 -4.77 -15.05
CA HIS A 306 30.03 -3.32 -15.14
C HIS A 306 29.24 -2.65 -16.27
N GLU A 307 29.26 -3.19 -17.49
CA GLU A 307 28.53 -2.62 -18.63
C GLU A 307 27.00 -2.60 -18.39
N HIS A 308 26.45 -3.71 -17.90
CA HIS A 308 25.04 -3.79 -17.56
C HIS A 308 24.68 -2.88 -16.38
N ALA A 309 25.55 -2.76 -15.39
CA ALA A 309 25.36 -1.86 -14.26
C ALA A 309 25.32 -0.40 -14.72
N LEU A 310 26.23 0.01 -15.62
CA LEU A 310 26.27 1.35 -16.17
C LEU A 310 25.00 1.67 -16.96
N HIS A 311 24.59 0.77 -17.86
CA HIS A 311 23.34 0.93 -18.61
C HIS A 311 22.14 1.08 -17.67
N GLN A 312 22.04 0.20 -16.67
CA GLN A 312 20.93 0.22 -15.71
C GLN A 312 20.91 1.49 -14.85
N ALA A 313 22.09 2.00 -14.46
CA ALA A 313 22.20 3.24 -13.69
C ALA A 313 21.72 4.44 -14.52
N ARG A 314 22.06 4.50 -15.81
CA ARG A 314 21.58 5.55 -16.72
C ARG A 314 20.08 5.46 -16.98
N GLU A 315 19.54 4.26 -17.09
CA GLU A 315 18.10 4.04 -17.20
C GLU A 315 17.38 4.54 -15.94
N ALA A 316 17.88 4.19 -14.75
CA ALA A 316 17.32 4.67 -13.48
C ALA A 316 17.37 6.21 -13.36
N GLU A 317 18.41 6.85 -13.90
CA GLU A 317 18.51 8.31 -13.97
C GLU A 317 17.46 8.94 -14.91
N ILE A 318 17.20 8.32 -16.06
CA ILE A 318 16.19 8.77 -17.03
C ILE A 318 14.77 8.61 -16.47
N GLU A 319 14.50 7.50 -15.80
CA GLU A 319 13.19 7.18 -15.21
C GLU A 319 12.91 7.95 -13.90
N LEU A 320 13.87 8.73 -13.40
CA LEU A 320 13.68 9.51 -12.18
C LEU A 320 12.74 10.70 -12.43
N ASP A 321 11.50 10.57 -11.97
CA ASP A 321 10.56 11.68 -11.86
C ASP A 321 11.06 12.71 -10.81
N PRO A 322 11.30 13.98 -11.17
CA PRO A 322 11.69 15.01 -10.22
C PRO A 322 10.69 15.23 -9.07
N GLU A 323 9.41 14.93 -9.33
CA GLU A 323 8.30 15.09 -8.39
C GLU A 323 8.00 13.81 -7.59
N CYS A 324 8.85 12.77 -7.69
CA CYS A 324 8.73 11.60 -6.82
C CYS A 324 9.00 11.95 -5.35
N GLU A 325 8.64 11.03 -4.47
CA GLU A 325 8.79 11.21 -3.03
C GLU A 325 10.24 11.47 -2.63
N LEU A 326 10.42 12.32 -1.62
CA LEU A 326 11.75 12.83 -1.25
C LEU A 326 12.70 11.71 -0.80
N ASP A 327 12.22 10.69 -0.08
CA ASP A 327 13.07 9.55 0.28
C ASP A 327 13.41 8.67 -0.92
N ASP A 328 12.46 8.41 -1.83
CA ASP A 328 12.76 7.69 -3.06
C ASP A 328 13.80 8.41 -3.91
N ARG A 329 13.69 9.73 -4.06
CA ARG A 329 14.67 10.56 -4.76
C ARG A 329 16.05 10.51 -4.09
N ALA A 330 16.08 10.61 -2.76
CA ALA A 330 17.32 10.54 -1.99
C ALA A 330 17.98 9.16 -2.11
N ILE A 331 17.19 8.08 -2.05
CA ILE A 331 17.64 6.70 -2.22
C ILE A 331 18.23 6.50 -3.63
N THR A 332 17.50 6.90 -4.67
CA THR A 332 17.94 6.77 -6.06
C THR A 332 19.28 7.47 -6.26
N HIS A 333 19.40 8.74 -5.87
CA HIS A 333 20.66 9.48 -6.02
C HIS A 333 21.80 8.89 -5.18
N SER A 334 21.55 8.46 -3.94
CA SER A 334 22.58 7.82 -3.11
C SER A 334 23.09 6.54 -3.76
N ARG A 335 22.19 5.74 -4.34
CA ARG A 335 22.53 4.47 -4.97
C ARG A 335 23.24 4.66 -6.31
N LEU A 336 22.83 5.66 -7.09
CA LEU A 336 23.54 6.06 -8.30
C LEU A 336 24.95 6.56 -7.99
N ALA A 337 25.13 7.39 -6.96
CA ALA A 337 26.44 7.86 -6.53
C ALA A 337 27.40 6.69 -6.21
N GLN A 338 26.93 5.72 -5.41
CA GLN A 338 27.69 4.51 -5.08
C GLN A 338 28.03 3.68 -6.33
N THR A 339 27.06 3.51 -7.23
CA THR A 339 27.23 2.71 -8.44
C THR A 339 28.23 3.35 -9.40
N PHE A 340 28.09 4.65 -9.69
CA PHE A 340 29.01 5.39 -10.55
C PHE A 340 30.43 5.42 -9.97
N LEU A 341 30.57 5.61 -8.66
CA LEU A 341 31.88 5.56 -7.99
C LEU A 341 32.55 4.19 -8.16
N MET A 342 31.80 3.10 -7.99
CA MET A 342 32.31 1.73 -8.18
C MET A 342 32.74 1.46 -9.62
N LEU A 343 32.08 2.11 -10.60
CA LEU A 343 32.38 1.98 -12.02
C LEU A 343 33.50 2.94 -12.49
N GLY A 344 33.96 3.86 -11.64
CA GLY A 344 34.99 4.85 -11.96
C GLY A 344 34.47 6.16 -12.57
N GLU A 345 33.14 6.32 -12.68
CA GLU A 345 32.47 7.51 -13.22
C GLU A 345 32.39 8.62 -12.15
N THR A 346 33.54 9.22 -11.83
CA THR A 346 33.70 10.08 -10.65
C THR A 346 32.85 11.35 -10.71
N ASP A 347 32.76 12.01 -11.87
CA ASP A 347 31.98 13.24 -12.03
C ASP A 347 30.48 13.01 -11.80
N ASP A 348 29.95 11.89 -12.29
CA ASP A 348 28.56 11.50 -12.06
C ASP A 348 28.32 11.09 -10.60
N ALA A 349 29.28 10.39 -9.99
CA ALA A 349 29.21 10.02 -8.60
C ALA A 349 29.10 11.26 -7.69
N ASP A 350 29.97 12.25 -7.90
CA ASP A 350 29.97 13.50 -7.13
C ASP A 350 28.68 14.31 -7.34
N ARG A 351 28.19 14.40 -8.58
CA ARG A 351 26.92 15.05 -8.90
C ARG A 351 25.75 14.39 -8.17
N HIS A 352 25.65 13.06 -8.24
CA HIS A 352 24.58 12.33 -7.58
C HIS A 352 24.71 12.36 -6.06
N GLN A 353 25.92 12.40 -5.50
CA GLN A 353 26.12 12.58 -4.06
C GLN A 353 25.57 13.93 -3.60
N ALA A 354 25.87 15.01 -4.31
CA ALA A 354 25.35 16.33 -3.97
C ALA A 354 23.80 16.40 -4.04
N LEU A 355 23.20 15.75 -5.04
CA LEU A 355 21.75 15.64 -5.17
C LEU A 355 21.13 14.77 -4.06
N ALA A 356 21.80 13.70 -3.67
CA ALA A 356 21.38 12.85 -2.56
C ALA A 356 21.38 13.61 -1.23
N ASP A 357 22.44 14.36 -0.94
CA ASP A 357 22.57 15.14 0.30
C ASP A 357 21.45 16.17 0.43
N GLU A 358 21.14 16.87 -0.66
CA GLU A 358 20.02 17.82 -0.71
C GLU A 358 18.66 17.13 -0.54
N ALA A 359 18.44 16.00 -1.22
CA ALA A 359 17.20 15.24 -1.10
C ALA A 359 17.01 14.68 0.33
N TRP A 360 18.07 14.18 0.96
CA TRP A 360 18.03 13.72 2.35
C TRP A 360 17.68 14.86 3.31
N ARG A 361 18.28 16.04 3.13
CA ARG A 361 17.97 17.22 3.94
C ARG A 361 16.48 17.56 3.87
N GLN A 362 15.92 17.64 2.66
CA GLN A 362 14.50 17.91 2.45
C GLN A 362 13.61 16.81 3.04
N PHE A 363 13.98 15.54 2.88
CA PHE A 363 13.25 14.42 3.48
C PHE A 363 13.23 14.50 5.01
N PHE A 364 14.35 14.81 5.67
CA PHE A 364 14.38 14.93 7.12
C PHE A 364 13.54 16.11 7.63
N GLU A 365 13.51 17.22 6.89
CA GLU A 365 12.60 18.34 7.17
C GLU A 365 11.13 17.91 7.06
N GLN A 366 10.76 17.19 6.00
CA GLN A 366 9.41 16.64 5.83
C GLN A 366 9.08 15.66 6.96
N GLN A 367 9.98 14.75 7.31
CA GLN A 367 9.79 13.80 8.41
C GLN A 367 9.53 14.51 9.75
N GLN A 368 10.25 15.61 10.02
CA GLN A 368 10.02 16.42 11.20
C GLN A 368 8.65 17.10 11.18
N GLN A 369 8.23 17.66 10.03
CA GLN A 369 6.90 18.26 9.88
C GLN A 369 5.77 17.24 10.13
N TRP A 370 5.91 16.02 9.61
CA TRP A 370 4.98 14.93 9.90
C TRP A 370 4.90 14.61 11.39
N ARG A 371 6.06 14.54 12.06
CA ARG A 371 6.15 14.28 13.50
C ARG A 371 5.47 15.37 14.32
N ASP A 372 5.72 16.64 13.99
CA ASP A 372 5.17 17.79 14.69
C ASP A 372 3.65 17.86 14.51
N LEU A 373 3.15 17.61 13.30
CA LEU A 373 1.72 17.57 13.02
C LEU A 373 1.04 16.43 13.80
N LEU A 374 1.61 15.22 13.75
CA LEU A 374 1.08 14.07 14.49
C LEU A 374 1.08 14.33 16.01
N ALA A 375 2.15 14.90 16.56
CA ALA A 375 2.24 15.23 17.98
C ALA A 375 1.25 16.33 18.40
N GLY A 376 1.11 17.38 17.59
CA GLY A 376 0.14 18.46 17.82
C GLY A 376 -1.33 18.05 17.62
N SER A 377 -1.56 16.88 17.01
CA SER A 377 -2.91 16.38 16.74
C SER A 377 -3.51 15.54 17.89
N GLU A 378 -2.81 15.31 18.99
CA GLU A 378 -3.25 14.43 20.09
C GLU A 378 -3.46 12.96 19.66
N LEU A 379 -2.99 12.55 18.48
CA LEU A 379 -3.05 11.17 17.97
C LEU A 379 -1.88 10.30 18.45
N GLN A 380 -1.41 10.55 19.67
CA GLN A 380 -0.42 9.71 20.35
C GLN A 380 -1.14 8.49 20.93
N ALA A 381 -0.65 7.29 20.59
CA ALA A 381 -1.27 6.03 20.96
C ALA A 381 -1.18 5.70 22.45
#